data_AF-A0A939MH94-F1
#
_entry.id   AF-A0A939MH94-F1
#
_cell.length_a   1.000
_cell.length_b   1.000
_cell.length_c   1.000
_cell.angle_alpha   90.00
_cell.angle_beta   90.00
_cell.angle_gamma   90.00
#
_symmetry.space_group_name_H-M   'P 1'
#
loop_
_entity.id
_entity.type
_entity.pdbx_description
1 polymer ?
#
loop_
_entity_poly.entity_id
_entity_poly.type
_entity_poly.pdbx_seq_one_letter_code
_entity_poly.pdbx_strand_id
1 'polypeptide(L)'
;MDTRAAIAADFRRQHGSSKTVNNIEQANVVPYFIGVFDTVAALGHKYLGRALFGLCAAILIGVHFLGVWLEPTYPWAGHLTRDLSYFGVAAAILLVLKNYLKVAPPLPSYSFLKRLATLHFAPSKHKFYDTTLNPNVPYAKHAISIDENREDFARVKWNPLDSSRTYTRDAFGNIFFEQVGFPGVHADVGGGYLENEARLSDNALNWMIAGASLIPDGLKHDGSVLRLSPDPAGPQHNEQAGGFLKLGLREIPVDEKTGLSKSPMHKSVYRRFEAGPVLLYDRMSLYRPDNMQVHVDFRHYFDQSAPQAPQCVADDIELKWKNGGFVGRL
;
A
#
# COMPACT_ATOMS: atom_id res chain seq x y z
N MET A 1 9.32 -6.13 19.78
CA MET A 1 10.02 -5.29 18.79
C MET A 1 11.53 -5.57 18.76
N ASP A 2 12.09 -5.97 19.90
CA ASP A 2 13.53 -6.21 20.11
C ASP A 2 14.17 -7.20 19.13
N THR A 3 13.47 -8.28 18.75
CA THR A 3 13.98 -9.26 17.78
C THR A 3 14.19 -8.65 16.39
N ARG A 4 13.31 -7.75 15.95
CA ARG A 4 13.50 -7.06 14.67
C ARG A 4 14.67 -6.09 14.70
N ALA A 5 14.79 -5.32 15.77
CA ALA A 5 15.92 -4.42 15.95
C ALA A 5 17.24 -5.20 15.97
N ALA A 6 17.27 -6.36 16.64
CA ALA A 6 18.43 -7.25 16.66
C ALA A 6 18.75 -7.84 15.28
N ILE A 7 17.74 -8.29 14.51
CA ILE A 7 17.94 -8.75 13.12
C ILE A 7 18.51 -7.62 12.25
N ALA A 8 17.97 -6.40 12.36
CA ALA A 8 18.44 -5.25 11.59
C ALA A 8 19.88 -4.86 11.97
N ALA A 9 20.22 -4.89 13.25
CA ALA A 9 21.58 -4.64 13.73
C ALA A 9 22.56 -5.71 13.25
N ASP A 10 22.15 -6.97 13.29
CA ASP A 10 22.96 -8.09 12.80
C ASP A 10 23.23 -7.98 11.30
N PHE A 11 22.20 -7.67 10.51
CA PHE A 11 22.33 -7.39 9.08
C PHE A 11 23.33 -6.27 8.80
N ARG A 12 23.21 -5.13 9.49
CA ARG A 12 24.15 -4.01 9.32
C ARG A 12 25.58 -4.40 9.65
N ARG A 13 25.78 -5.18 10.72
CA ARG A 13 27.10 -5.68 11.10
C ARG A 13 27.69 -6.61 10.03
N GLN A 14 26.88 -7.55 9.51
CA GLN A 14 27.33 -8.51 8.49
C GLN A 14 27.69 -7.85 7.16
N HIS A 15 26.96 -6.80 6.77
CA HIS A 15 27.11 -6.14 5.47
C HIS A 15 27.84 -4.78 5.53
N GLY A 16 28.40 -4.41 6.69
CA GLY A 16 29.06 -3.10 6.86
C GLY A 16 28.14 -1.91 6.57
N SER A 17 26.84 -2.06 6.84
CA SER A 17 25.79 -1.08 6.50
C SER A 17 25.41 -0.17 7.67
N SER A 18 26.31 0.02 8.63
CA SER A 18 26.11 0.93 9.76
C SER A 18 27.18 2.02 9.86
N LYS A 19 26.78 3.15 10.44
CA LYS A 19 27.64 4.25 10.88
C LYS A 19 27.19 4.68 12.26
N THR A 20 28.15 4.97 13.14
CA THR A 20 27.87 5.53 14.47
C THR A 20 27.89 7.05 14.39
N VAL A 21 26.80 7.69 14.76
CA VAL A 21 26.70 9.15 14.90
C VAL A 21 26.17 9.45 16.29
N ASN A 22 26.86 10.31 17.04
CA ASN A 22 26.50 10.64 18.44
C ASN A 22 26.31 9.41 19.34
N ASN A 23 27.19 8.40 19.22
CA ASN A 23 27.10 7.11 19.92
C ASN A 23 25.86 6.26 19.60
N ILE A 24 25.10 6.58 18.54
CA ILE A 24 23.96 5.80 18.07
C ILE A 24 24.34 5.13 16.75
N GLU A 25 24.25 3.80 16.70
CA GLU A 25 24.41 3.03 15.47
C GLU A 25 23.17 3.22 14.57
N GLN A 26 23.39 3.73 13.36
CA GLN A 26 22.33 3.91 12.36
C GLN A 26 22.77 3.38 10.99
N ALA A 27 21.82 3.26 10.05
CA ALA A 27 22.14 2.89 8.67
C ALA A 27 23.10 3.92 8.05
N ASN A 28 24.12 3.46 7.33
CA ASN A 28 25.08 4.34 6.66
C ASN A 28 24.60 4.87 5.31
N VAL A 29 23.57 4.25 4.73
CA VAL A 29 22.92 4.64 3.48
C VAL A 29 21.42 4.74 3.71
N VAL A 30 20.83 5.81 3.21
CA VAL A 30 19.38 6.04 3.19
C VAL A 30 18.97 6.46 1.78
N PRO A 31 17.75 6.14 1.34
CA PRO A 31 17.28 6.61 0.05
C PRO A 31 17.22 8.14 0.03
N TYR A 32 17.65 8.73 -1.07
CA TYR A 32 17.63 10.18 -1.27
C TYR A 32 16.21 10.70 -1.54
N PHE A 33 15.41 9.89 -2.24
CA PHE A 33 14.01 10.16 -2.54
C PHE A 33 13.19 8.89 -2.35
N ILE A 34 12.01 9.02 -1.74
CA ILE A 34 11.01 7.94 -1.66
C ILE A 34 9.74 8.40 -2.38
N GLY A 35 9.40 7.73 -3.48
CA GLY A 35 8.13 7.89 -4.17
C GLY A 35 7.20 6.72 -3.87
N VAL A 36 6.00 7.01 -3.40
CA VAL A 36 5.00 6.00 -3.04
C VAL A 36 3.72 6.28 -3.80
N PHE A 37 3.22 5.28 -4.52
CA PHE A 37 1.89 5.29 -5.09
C PHE A 37 0.98 4.39 -4.28
N ASP A 38 -0.18 4.94 -3.91
CA ASP A 38 -1.27 4.35 -3.14
C ASP A 38 -0.94 3.06 -2.38
N THR A 39 -0.45 3.18 -1.14
CA THR A 39 -0.09 1.99 -0.36
C THR A 39 -1.29 1.24 0.20
N VAL A 40 -1.28 -0.09 0.05
CA VAL A 40 -2.30 -1.00 0.59
C VAL A 40 -1.78 -1.69 1.83
N ALA A 41 -2.57 -1.72 2.91
CA ALA A 41 -2.15 -2.27 4.19
C ALA A 41 -2.08 -3.82 4.22
N ALA A 42 -2.58 -4.54 3.22
CA ALA A 42 -2.49 -6.00 3.18
C ALA A 42 -2.62 -6.62 1.78
N LEU A 43 -1.91 -7.74 1.59
CA LEU A 43 -2.05 -8.62 0.44
C LEU A 43 -2.67 -9.96 0.91
N GLY A 44 -3.81 -10.35 0.32
CA GLY A 44 -4.38 -11.70 0.45
C GLY A 44 -5.88 -11.76 0.81
N HIS A 45 -6.61 -12.68 0.18
CA HIS A 45 -8.04 -12.90 0.45
C HIS A 45 -8.27 -13.55 1.82
N LYS A 46 -9.02 -12.87 2.71
CA LYS A 46 -9.23 -13.22 4.12
C LYS A 46 -9.70 -14.67 4.37
N TYR A 47 -10.44 -15.25 3.42
CA TYR A 47 -11.09 -16.55 3.59
C TYR A 47 -10.60 -17.65 2.66
N LEU A 48 -9.90 -17.32 1.56
CA LEU A 48 -9.63 -18.29 0.49
C LEU A 48 -8.67 -19.39 0.98
N GLY A 49 -7.58 -19.01 1.64
CA GLY A 49 -6.63 -19.98 2.19
C GLY A 49 -7.24 -20.89 3.25
N ARG A 50 -8.14 -20.35 4.10
CA ARG A 50 -8.86 -21.16 5.11
C ARG A 50 -9.85 -22.12 4.48
N ALA A 51 -10.56 -21.68 3.45
CA ALA A 51 -11.50 -22.52 2.71
C ALA A 51 -10.80 -23.66 1.99
N LEU A 52 -9.70 -23.38 1.29
CA LEU A 52 -8.89 -24.41 0.63
C LEU A 52 -8.30 -25.41 1.63
N PHE A 53 -7.81 -24.93 2.79
CA PHE A 53 -7.34 -25.81 3.86
C PHE A 53 -8.47 -26.70 4.40
N GLY A 54 -9.66 -26.13 4.64
CA GLY A 54 -10.84 -26.88 5.07
C GLY A 54 -11.26 -27.94 4.05
N LEU A 55 -11.23 -27.61 2.76
CA LEU A 55 -11.52 -28.54 1.67
C LEU A 55 -10.53 -29.71 1.65
N CYS A 56 -9.23 -29.43 1.74
CA CYS A 56 -8.19 -30.48 1.80
C CYS A 56 -8.38 -31.39 3.02
N ALA A 57 -8.69 -30.82 4.19
CA ALA A 57 -8.97 -31.61 5.40
C ALA A 57 -10.21 -32.50 5.22
N ALA A 58 -11.29 -31.98 4.62
CA ALA A 58 -12.49 -32.75 4.32
C ALA A 58 -12.22 -33.91 3.35
N ILE A 59 -11.39 -33.70 2.32
CA ILE A 59 -10.98 -34.76 1.39
C ILE A 59 -10.24 -35.87 2.14
N LEU A 60 -9.26 -35.51 2.99
CA LEU A 60 -8.51 -36.51 3.77
C LEU A 60 -9.41 -37.31 4.71
N ILE A 61 -10.35 -36.65 5.39
CA ILE A 61 -11.37 -37.32 6.21
C ILE A 61 -12.23 -38.26 5.35
N GLY A 62 -12.64 -37.84 4.15
CA GLY A 62 -13.37 -38.68 3.21
C GLY A 62 -12.57 -39.93 2.79
N VAL A 63 -11.27 -39.78 2.50
CA VAL A 63 -10.37 -40.90 2.18
C VAL A 63 -10.25 -41.88 3.36
N HIS A 64 -10.22 -41.37 4.59
CA HIS A 64 -10.22 -42.23 5.79
C HIS A 64 -11.49 -43.09 5.88
N PHE A 65 -12.68 -42.48 5.73
CA PHE A 65 -13.95 -43.21 5.78
C PHE A 65 -14.13 -44.17 4.59
N LEU A 66 -13.63 -43.81 3.41
CA LEU A 66 -13.59 -44.71 2.27
C LEU A 66 -12.77 -45.97 2.61
N GLY A 67 -11.64 -45.82 3.30
CA GLY A 67 -10.85 -46.95 3.75
C GLY A 67 -11.59 -47.84 4.75
N VAL A 68 -12.30 -47.26 5.72
CA VAL A 68 -13.16 -48.01 6.66
C VAL A 68 -14.25 -48.79 5.93
N TRP A 69 -14.82 -48.22 4.87
CA TRP A 69 -15.85 -48.88 4.07
C TRP A 69 -15.28 -50.01 3.18
N LEU A 70 -14.05 -49.85 2.67
CA LEU A 70 -13.37 -50.86 1.84
C LEU A 70 -12.84 -52.03 2.66
N GLU A 71 -12.42 -51.80 3.91
CA GLU A 71 -11.73 -52.79 4.76
C GLU A 71 -12.45 -54.15 4.89
N PRO A 72 -13.79 -54.23 5.04
CA PRO A 72 -14.50 -55.52 5.12
C PRO A 72 -14.45 -56.35 3.84
N THR A 73 -14.34 -55.71 2.66
CA THR A 73 -14.38 -56.39 1.35
C THR A 73 -12.98 -56.55 0.75
N TYR A 74 -12.12 -55.55 0.95
CA TYR A 74 -10.76 -55.47 0.44
C TYR A 74 -9.83 -54.97 1.54
N PRO A 75 -9.37 -55.83 2.47
CA PRO A 75 -8.61 -55.42 3.65
C PRO A 75 -7.33 -54.63 3.32
N TRP A 76 -6.57 -55.09 2.32
CA TRP A 76 -5.34 -54.41 1.90
C TRP A 76 -5.61 -52.99 1.36
N ALA A 77 -6.71 -52.81 0.63
CA ALA A 77 -7.09 -51.53 0.08
C ALA A 77 -7.56 -50.59 1.20
N GLY A 78 -8.40 -51.10 2.12
CA GLY A 78 -8.87 -50.36 3.29
C GLY A 78 -7.72 -49.81 4.13
N HIS A 79 -6.75 -50.65 4.51
CA HIS A 79 -5.55 -50.24 5.24
C HIS A 79 -4.74 -49.18 4.46
N LEU A 80 -4.46 -49.42 3.19
CA LEU A 80 -3.71 -48.47 2.36
C LEU A 80 -4.38 -47.09 2.28
N THR A 81 -5.69 -47.02 2.04
CA THR A 81 -6.42 -45.73 2.02
C THR A 81 -6.36 -45.00 3.36
N ARG A 82 -6.44 -45.72 4.48
CA ARG A 82 -6.33 -45.10 5.82
C ARG A 82 -4.92 -44.58 6.07
N ASP A 83 -3.90 -45.34 5.72
CA ASP A 83 -2.50 -44.93 5.85
C ASP A 83 -2.21 -43.68 5.00
N LEU A 84 -2.68 -43.65 3.75
CA LEU A 84 -2.56 -42.48 2.88
C LEU A 84 -3.24 -41.25 3.47
N SER A 85 -4.42 -41.41 4.09
CA SER A 85 -5.07 -40.31 4.82
C SER A 85 -4.20 -39.82 5.98
N TYR A 86 -3.63 -40.71 6.79
CA TYR A 86 -2.78 -40.32 7.92
C TYR A 86 -1.50 -39.62 7.46
N PHE A 87 -0.83 -40.14 6.42
CA PHE A 87 0.32 -39.47 5.81
C PHE A 87 -0.05 -38.11 5.23
N GLY A 88 -1.21 -37.98 4.58
CA GLY A 88 -1.72 -36.71 4.06
C GLY A 88 -1.95 -35.69 5.17
N VAL A 89 -2.56 -36.08 6.29
CA VAL A 89 -2.76 -35.21 7.46
C VAL A 89 -1.41 -34.80 8.07
N ALA A 90 -0.50 -35.75 8.26
CA ALA A 90 0.84 -35.47 8.79
C ALA A 90 1.62 -34.49 7.89
N ALA A 91 1.59 -34.71 6.57
CA ALA A 91 2.22 -33.82 5.60
C ALA A 91 1.59 -32.42 5.62
N ALA A 92 0.26 -32.32 5.71
CA ALA A 92 -0.44 -31.04 5.82
C ALA A 92 -0.05 -30.28 7.10
N ILE A 93 0.02 -30.96 8.24
CA ILE A 93 0.50 -30.37 9.51
C ILE A 93 1.93 -29.87 9.36
N LEU A 94 2.84 -30.68 8.80
CA LEU A 94 4.23 -30.28 8.56
C LEU A 94 4.35 -29.06 7.66
N LEU A 95 3.53 -28.97 6.60
CA LEU A 95 3.48 -27.81 5.71
C LEU A 95 2.99 -26.55 6.44
N VAL A 96 1.93 -26.66 7.25
CA VAL A 96 1.43 -25.55 8.08
C VAL A 96 2.50 -25.10 9.06
N LEU A 97 3.15 -26.03 9.77
CA LEU A 97 4.24 -25.70 10.70
C LEU A 97 5.40 -25.01 9.97
N LYS A 98 5.86 -25.54 8.84
CA LYS A 98 6.95 -24.91 8.05
C LYS A 98 6.59 -23.49 7.61
N ASN A 99 5.34 -23.26 7.23
CA ASN A 99 4.89 -21.98 6.68
C ASN A 99 4.61 -20.95 7.78
N TYR A 100 4.01 -21.35 8.89
CA TYR A 100 3.53 -20.43 9.93
C TYR A 100 4.36 -20.45 11.21
N LEU A 101 4.96 -21.57 11.60
CA LEU A 101 5.81 -21.61 12.79
C LEU A 101 7.16 -20.97 12.45
N LYS A 102 7.43 -19.80 13.04
CA LYS A 102 8.66 -19.03 12.83
C LYS A 102 9.44 -18.90 14.13
N VAL A 103 10.76 -18.87 13.98
CA VAL A 103 11.72 -18.60 15.05
C VAL A 103 12.74 -17.61 14.51
N ALA A 104 13.32 -16.79 15.38
CA ALA A 104 14.37 -15.86 14.99
C ALA A 104 15.57 -16.61 14.36
N PRO A 105 16.24 -16.00 13.36
CA PRO A 105 17.52 -16.50 12.88
C PRO A 105 18.55 -16.51 14.04
N PRO A 106 19.69 -17.21 13.88
CA PRO A 106 20.79 -17.10 14.82
C PRO A 106 21.23 -15.63 14.94
N LEU A 107 21.19 -15.06 16.15
CA LEU A 107 21.59 -13.69 16.44
C LEU A 107 22.65 -13.71 17.55
N PRO A 108 23.75 -12.96 17.47
CA PRO A 108 24.81 -12.99 18.48
C PRO A 108 24.38 -12.53 19.87
N SER A 109 23.35 -11.68 19.95
CA SER A 109 22.79 -11.22 21.22
C SER A 109 21.77 -12.19 21.84
N TYR A 110 21.54 -13.34 21.22
CA TYR A 110 20.53 -14.32 21.63
C TYR A 110 21.20 -15.64 22.07
N SER A 111 20.94 -16.04 23.31
CA SER A 111 21.22 -17.41 23.76
C SER A 111 20.22 -18.40 23.14
N PHE A 112 20.53 -19.71 23.21
CA PHE A 112 19.64 -20.76 22.71
C PHE A 112 18.21 -20.65 23.27
N LEU A 113 18.07 -20.50 24.60
CA LEU A 113 16.76 -20.36 25.25
C LEU A 113 16.04 -19.09 24.81
N LYS A 114 16.76 -17.97 24.69
CA LYS A 114 16.18 -16.70 24.22
C LYS A 114 15.71 -16.79 22.77
N ARG A 115 16.43 -17.54 21.92
CA ARG A 115 16.00 -17.84 20.55
C ARG A 115 14.76 -18.72 20.53
N LEU A 116 14.72 -19.79 21.32
CA LEU A 116 13.54 -20.66 21.39
C LEU A 116 12.30 -19.89 21.89
N ALA A 117 12.48 -18.93 22.81
CA ALA A 117 11.41 -18.04 23.26
C ALA A 117 10.84 -17.12 22.16
N THR A 118 11.49 -17.00 21.00
CA THR A 118 10.94 -16.29 19.83
C THR A 118 10.05 -17.14 18.93
N LEU A 119 9.84 -18.41 19.29
CA LEU A 119 8.94 -19.30 18.56
C LEU A 119 7.52 -18.71 18.57
N HIS A 120 6.97 -18.42 17.39
CA HIS A 120 5.62 -17.90 17.26
C HIS A 120 4.98 -18.37 15.95
N PHE A 121 3.65 -18.36 15.92
CA PHE A 121 2.91 -18.50 14.68
C PHE A 121 2.83 -17.14 13.97
N ALA A 122 3.37 -17.07 12.76
CA ALA A 122 3.23 -15.92 11.89
C ALA A 122 1.73 -15.70 11.59
N PRO A 123 1.23 -14.45 11.68
CA PRO A 123 -0.16 -14.16 11.36
C PRO A 123 -0.41 -14.43 9.88
N SER A 124 -1.63 -14.89 9.56
CA SER A 124 -2.02 -15.15 8.16
C SER A 124 -2.17 -13.88 7.32
N LYS A 125 -2.30 -12.71 7.97
CA LYS A 125 -2.36 -11.39 7.33
C LYS A 125 -1.09 -10.62 7.71
N HIS A 126 -0.32 -10.23 6.70
CA HIS A 126 0.81 -9.33 6.90
C HIS A 126 0.27 -7.96 7.34
N LYS A 127 0.91 -7.35 8.35
CA LYS A 127 0.67 -5.95 8.73
C LYS A 127 1.85 -5.12 8.28
N PHE A 128 1.64 -3.85 7.97
CA PHE A 128 2.73 -2.88 7.90
C PHE A 128 3.15 -2.58 9.33
N TYR A 129 4.33 -3.06 9.69
CA TYR A 129 4.79 -2.98 11.08
C TYR A 129 5.66 -1.77 11.35
N ASP A 130 6.17 -1.12 10.31
CA ASP A 130 6.93 0.11 10.41
C ASP A 130 6.29 1.15 9.49
N THR A 131 5.69 2.15 10.12
CA THR A 131 5.05 3.29 9.47
C THR A 131 5.90 4.55 9.58
N THR A 132 7.16 4.38 9.98
CA THR A 132 8.03 5.47 10.38
C THR A 132 8.87 5.92 9.19
N LEU A 133 8.80 7.21 8.85
CA LEU A 133 9.71 7.79 7.87
C LEU A 133 11.03 8.15 8.57
N ASN A 134 12.14 7.59 8.08
CA ASN A 134 13.47 7.86 8.63
C ASN A 134 13.84 9.35 8.42
N PRO A 135 14.24 10.09 9.48
CA PRO A 135 14.52 11.52 9.38
C PRO A 135 15.70 11.86 8.44
N ASN A 136 16.56 10.89 8.14
CA ASN A 136 17.67 11.08 7.22
C ASN A 136 17.25 11.02 5.74
N VAL A 137 16.02 10.58 5.42
CA VAL A 137 15.49 10.59 4.04
C VAL A 137 15.11 12.02 3.67
N PRO A 138 15.79 12.70 2.74
CA PRO A 138 15.57 14.12 2.50
C PRO A 138 14.21 14.46 1.88
N TYR A 139 13.68 13.58 1.02
CA TYR A 139 12.47 13.82 0.25
C TYR A 139 11.60 12.57 0.18
N ALA A 140 10.30 12.71 0.47
CA ALA A 140 9.31 11.67 0.36
C ALA A 140 7.99 12.21 -0.21
N LYS A 141 7.39 11.47 -1.13
CA LYS A 141 6.13 11.82 -1.78
C LYS A 141 5.21 10.61 -1.81
N HIS A 142 3.94 10.81 -1.45
CA HIS A 142 2.93 9.76 -1.41
C HIS A 142 1.67 10.23 -2.15
N ALA A 143 1.43 9.64 -3.32
CA ALA A 143 0.20 9.79 -4.06
C ALA A 143 -0.85 8.83 -3.50
N ILE A 144 -2.03 9.35 -3.13
CA ILE A 144 -3.06 8.60 -2.42
C ILE A 144 -4.33 8.57 -3.25
N SER A 145 -4.89 7.38 -3.49
CA SER A 145 -6.22 7.25 -4.10
C SER A 145 -7.31 7.73 -3.13
N ILE A 146 -8.21 8.57 -3.64
CA ILE A 146 -9.39 9.00 -2.90
C ILE A 146 -10.63 8.16 -3.21
N ASP A 147 -10.70 7.45 -4.34
CA ASP A 147 -11.91 6.68 -4.71
C ASP A 147 -11.81 5.18 -4.42
N GLU A 148 -10.66 4.70 -3.92
CA GLU A 148 -10.53 3.31 -3.48
C GLU A 148 -11.54 3.02 -2.36
N ASN A 149 -12.24 1.90 -2.45
CA ASN A 149 -13.34 1.57 -1.55
C ASN A 149 -13.25 0.15 -0.98
N ARG A 150 -12.20 -0.62 -1.29
CA ARG A 150 -12.01 -1.95 -0.70
C ARG A 150 -11.44 -1.82 0.72
N GLU A 151 -12.06 -2.48 1.69
CA GLU A 151 -11.60 -2.50 3.09
C GLU A 151 -10.14 -2.98 3.24
N ASP A 152 -9.76 -4.00 2.47
CA ASP A 152 -8.39 -4.55 2.49
C ASP A 152 -7.34 -3.59 1.90
N PHE A 153 -7.77 -2.51 1.22
CA PHE A 153 -6.93 -1.47 0.61
C PHE A 153 -6.89 -0.19 1.46
N ALA A 154 -7.09 -0.32 2.78
CA ALA A 154 -6.94 0.80 3.70
C ALA A 154 -5.55 1.45 3.59
N ARG A 155 -5.54 2.79 3.62
CA ARG A 155 -4.31 3.61 3.57
C ARG A 155 -3.36 3.27 4.71
N VAL A 156 -2.07 3.15 4.39
CA VAL A 156 -1.03 3.12 5.42
C VAL A 156 -0.87 4.51 6.05
N LYS A 157 -1.09 4.61 7.37
CA LYS A 157 -0.83 5.83 8.13
C LYS A 157 0.68 5.99 8.27
N TRP A 158 1.23 7.16 7.92
CA TRP A 158 2.63 7.49 8.15
C TRP A 158 2.80 8.22 9.48
N ASN A 159 3.79 7.82 10.26
CA ASN A 159 4.21 8.46 11.51
C ASN A 159 5.63 9.03 11.31
N PRO A 160 5.79 10.21 10.69
CA PRO A 160 7.11 10.84 10.60
C PRO A 160 7.65 11.12 12.02
N LEU A 161 8.88 10.69 12.31
CA LEU A 161 9.51 10.91 13.63
C LEU A 161 9.69 12.39 13.96
N ASP A 162 9.76 13.21 12.92
CA ASP A 162 9.87 14.65 13.01
C ASP A 162 8.71 15.31 12.27
N SER A 163 7.60 15.52 13.00
CA SER A 163 6.43 16.23 12.47
C SER A 163 6.74 17.70 12.15
N SER A 164 7.79 18.29 12.75
CA SER A 164 8.18 19.68 12.50
C SER A 164 8.74 19.89 11.09
N ARG A 165 9.23 18.83 10.44
CA ARG A 165 9.72 18.86 9.05
C ARG A 165 8.64 18.58 8.01
N THR A 166 7.46 18.13 8.42
CA THR A 166 6.43 17.61 7.49
C THR A 166 5.87 18.69 6.54
N TYR A 167 6.13 19.98 6.80
CA TYR A 167 5.78 21.09 5.90
C TYR A 167 6.93 22.07 5.67
N THR A 168 8.15 21.69 6.06
CA THR A 168 9.32 22.56 5.92
C THR A 168 9.83 22.49 4.50
N ARG A 169 10.00 23.67 3.89
CA ARG A 169 10.62 23.81 2.58
C ARG A 169 12.13 23.93 2.73
N ASP A 170 12.87 23.28 1.84
CA ASP A 170 14.30 23.49 1.71
C ASP A 170 14.63 24.78 0.91
N ALA A 171 15.91 25.04 0.70
CA ALA A 171 16.40 26.19 -0.06
C ALA A 171 15.93 26.20 -1.53
N PHE A 172 15.50 25.05 -2.06
CA PHE A 172 15.00 24.87 -3.41
C PHE A 172 13.46 24.91 -3.47
N GLY A 173 12.80 25.14 -2.32
CA GLY A 173 11.35 25.22 -2.20
C GLY A 173 10.65 23.86 -2.18
N ASN A 174 11.35 22.74 -2.01
CA ASN A 174 10.77 21.40 -1.94
C ASN A 174 10.35 21.06 -0.51
N ILE A 175 9.20 20.39 -0.34
CA ILE A 175 8.73 19.91 0.96
C ILE A 175 9.33 18.53 1.22
N PHE A 176 9.79 18.31 2.46
CA PHE A 176 10.39 17.04 2.90
C PHE A 176 9.46 15.84 2.73
N PHE A 177 8.19 15.95 3.16
CA PHE A 177 7.23 14.86 3.08
C PHE A 177 5.84 15.35 2.65
N GLU A 178 5.41 14.97 1.45
CA GLU A 178 4.12 15.34 0.90
C GLU A 178 3.22 14.14 0.71
N GLN A 179 1.98 14.26 1.19
CA GLN A 179 0.93 13.27 0.98
C GLN A 179 -0.24 13.96 0.29
N VAL A 180 -0.53 13.53 -0.93
CA VAL A 180 -1.45 14.23 -1.82
C VAL A 180 -2.50 13.27 -2.35
N GLY A 181 -3.77 13.65 -2.25
CA GLY A 181 -4.89 12.89 -2.81
C GLY A 181 -5.05 13.10 -4.32
N PHE A 182 -5.33 12.00 -5.02
CA PHE A 182 -5.57 11.94 -6.47
C PHE A 182 -6.90 11.22 -6.75
N PRO A 183 -7.62 11.62 -7.82
CA PRO A 183 -8.86 10.97 -8.22
C PRO A 183 -8.57 9.58 -8.82
N GLY A 184 -9.55 8.67 -8.69
CA GLY A 184 -9.48 7.29 -9.14
C GLY A 184 -9.20 6.29 -8.01
N VAL A 185 -9.41 4.99 -8.31
CA VAL A 185 -9.12 3.86 -7.39
C VAL A 185 -7.62 3.54 -7.30
N HIS A 186 -7.22 2.49 -6.58
CA HIS A 186 -5.81 2.14 -6.36
C HIS A 186 -4.95 2.15 -7.64
N ALA A 187 -5.39 1.45 -8.71
CA ALA A 187 -4.65 1.38 -9.97
C ALA A 187 -4.81 2.63 -10.86
N ASP A 188 -5.83 3.47 -10.62
CA ASP A 188 -5.94 4.80 -11.26
C ASP A 188 -4.93 5.79 -10.66
N VAL A 189 -4.26 5.47 -9.56
CA VAL A 189 -3.17 6.28 -8.98
C VAL A 189 -1.83 5.56 -9.10
N GLY A 190 -1.79 4.25 -8.80
CA GLY A 190 -0.58 3.43 -8.86
C GLY A 190 -0.19 2.93 -10.25
N GLY A 191 -1.08 3.04 -11.23
CA GLY A 191 -0.91 2.42 -12.54
C GLY A 191 -1.26 0.93 -12.52
N GLY A 192 -1.53 0.37 -13.70
CA GLY A 192 -1.90 -1.04 -13.87
C GLY A 192 -2.99 -1.27 -14.91
N TYR A 193 -3.74 -0.22 -15.27
CA TYR A 193 -4.65 -0.26 -16.41
C TYR A 193 -3.91 -0.08 -17.74
N LEU A 194 -4.58 -0.45 -18.83
CA LEU A 194 -4.04 -0.33 -20.17
C LEU A 194 -3.78 1.14 -20.53
N GLU A 195 -2.85 1.39 -21.45
CA GLU A 195 -2.42 2.73 -21.84
C GLU A 195 -3.60 3.64 -22.25
N ASN A 196 -4.59 3.11 -22.98
CA ASN A 196 -5.79 3.86 -23.39
C ASN A 196 -6.71 4.24 -22.22
N GLU A 197 -6.49 3.70 -21.02
CA GLU A 197 -7.31 3.86 -19.82
C GLU A 197 -6.55 4.53 -18.65
N ALA A 198 -5.22 4.58 -18.71
CA ALA A 198 -4.33 4.99 -17.61
C ALA A 198 -4.31 6.50 -17.27
N ARG A 199 -5.18 7.32 -17.89
CA ARG A 199 -5.09 8.79 -17.87
C ARG A 199 -5.13 9.41 -16.46
N LEU A 200 -5.84 8.78 -15.53
CA LEU A 200 -5.81 9.20 -14.12
C LEU A 200 -4.44 8.92 -13.48
N SER A 201 -3.86 7.75 -13.72
CA SER A 201 -2.56 7.37 -13.15
C SER A 201 -1.41 8.20 -13.73
N ASP A 202 -1.55 8.66 -14.98
CA ASP A 202 -0.63 9.61 -15.59
C ASP A 202 -0.56 10.93 -14.82
N ASN A 203 -1.65 11.39 -14.18
CA ASN A 203 -1.61 12.59 -13.34
C ASN A 203 -0.70 12.35 -12.11
N ALA A 204 -0.86 11.21 -11.45
CA ALA A 204 -0.05 10.85 -10.29
C ALA A 204 1.42 10.60 -10.68
N LEU A 205 1.66 9.93 -11.81
CA LEU A 205 3.00 9.65 -12.32
C LEU A 205 3.72 10.94 -12.75
N ASN A 206 3.03 11.85 -13.44
CA ASN A 206 3.56 13.15 -13.81
C ASN A 206 3.96 13.98 -12.57
N TRP A 207 3.10 14.00 -11.54
CA TRP A 207 3.41 14.63 -10.26
C TRP A 207 4.63 14.01 -9.58
N MET A 208 4.72 12.67 -9.56
CA MET A 208 5.85 11.96 -8.96
C MET A 208 7.17 12.26 -9.68
N ILE A 209 7.18 12.25 -11.01
CA ILE A 209 8.38 12.54 -11.82
C ILE A 209 8.82 13.99 -11.61
N ALA A 210 7.88 14.94 -11.65
CA ALA A 210 8.19 16.34 -11.35
C ALA A 210 8.85 16.46 -9.98
N GLY A 211 8.25 15.81 -8.97
CA GLY A 211 8.76 15.79 -7.61
C GLY A 211 10.13 15.14 -7.46
N ALA A 212 10.40 14.05 -8.17
CA ALA A 212 11.68 13.35 -8.14
C ALA A 212 12.77 14.08 -8.95
N SER A 213 12.39 14.90 -9.93
CA SER A 213 13.33 15.60 -10.81
C SER A 213 13.71 17.00 -10.31
N LEU A 214 12.82 17.67 -9.57
CA LEU A 214 13.03 19.02 -9.01
C LEU A 214 14.00 19.07 -7.81
N ILE A 215 14.26 17.93 -7.16
CA ILE A 215 15.22 17.86 -6.06
C ILE A 215 16.66 18.01 -6.59
N PRO A 216 17.61 18.46 -5.75
CA PRO A 216 19.01 18.57 -6.14
C PRO A 216 19.56 17.23 -6.65
N ASP A 217 20.26 17.24 -7.79
CA ASP A 217 20.74 16.01 -8.45
C ASP A 217 19.64 14.95 -8.62
N GLY A 218 18.41 15.41 -8.89
CA GLY A 218 17.21 14.59 -8.98
C GLY A 218 17.20 13.59 -10.13
N LEU A 219 16.10 12.83 -10.19
CA LEU A 219 15.90 11.75 -11.14
C LEU A 219 16.03 12.24 -12.58
N LYS A 220 16.84 11.53 -13.36
CA LYS A 220 16.92 11.71 -14.81
C LYS A 220 16.05 10.68 -15.51
N HIS A 221 15.27 11.11 -16.51
CA HIS A 221 14.43 10.22 -17.29
C HIS A 221 14.40 10.61 -18.76
N ASP A 222 14.29 9.60 -19.62
CA ASP A 222 14.16 9.78 -21.06
C ASP A 222 12.70 10.07 -21.42
N GLY A 223 12.43 11.31 -21.81
CA GLY A 223 11.09 11.74 -22.18
C GLY A 223 10.62 11.27 -23.56
N SER A 224 11.47 10.58 -24.33
CA SER A 224 11.08 9.91 -25.57
C SER A 224 10.41 8.56 -25.31
N VAL A 225 10.78 7.90 -24.20
CA VAL A 225 10.26 6.62 -23.73
C VAL A 225 9.08 6.83 -22.79
N LEU A 226 9.24 7.68 -21.77
CA LEU A 226 8.21 7.94 -20.78
C LEU A 226 7.25 9.03 -21.28
N ARG A 227 6.21 8.61 -21.98
CA ARG A 227 5.18 9.49 -22.55
C ARG A 227 3.89 9.36 -21.74
N LEU A 228 3.53 10.44 -21.07
CA LEU A 228 2.31 10.52 -20.26
C LEU A 228 1.26 11.33 -21.01
N SER A 229 -0.02 10.98 -20.85
CA SER A 229 -1.14 11.82 -21.27
C SER A 229 -2.08 12.08 -20.09
N PRO A 230 -1.65 12.85 -19.07
CA PRO A 230 -2.45 13.10 -17.88
C PRO A 230 -3.75 13.83 -18.24
N ASP A 231 -4.88 13.22 -17.90
CA ASP A 231 -6.20 13.83 -18.07
C ASP A 231 -7.03 13.65 -16.80
N PRO A 232 -7.30 14.74 -16.04
CA PRO A 232 -8.17 14.70 -14.87
C PRO A 232 -9.61 14.21 -15.16
N ALA A 233 -10.09 14.34 -16.41
CA ALA A 233 -11.41 13.89 -16.84
C ALA A 233 -11.43 12.47 -17.43
N GLY A 234 -10.29 11.78 -17.40
CA GLY A 234 -10.14 10.42 -17.92
C GLY A 234 -11.06 9.37 -17.27
N PRO A 235 -11.16 8.17 -17.86
CA PRO A 235 -11.98 7.09 -17.33
C PRO A 235 -11.53 6.71 -15.91
N GLN A 236 -12.50 6.45 -15.04
CA GLN A 236 -12.28 5.89 -13.71
C GLN A 236 -12.76 4.46 -13.65
N HIS A 237 -12.06 3.62 -12.92
CA HIS A 237 -12.36 2.20 -12.81
C HIS A 237 -13.06 1.88 -11.48
N ASN A 238 -13.66 0.69 -11.40
CA ASN A 238 -14.30 0.20 -10.18
C ASN A 238 -13.92 -1.25 -9.93
N GLU A 239 -13.02 -1.44 -8.97
CA GLU A 239 -12.44 -2.73 -8.59
C GLU A 239 -13.42 -3.66 -7.86
N GLN A 240 -14.55 -3.14 -7.38
CA GLN A 240 -15.61 -3.94 -6.76
C GLN A 240 -16.75 -4.27 -7.72
N ALA A 241 -16.76 -3.75 -8.94
CA ALA A 241 -17.87 -3.94 -9.87
C ALA A 241 -18.08 -5.42 -10.28
N GLY A 242 -17.00 -6.22 -10.31
CA GLY A 242 -17.08 -7.66 -10.59
C GLY A 242 -17.31 -8.57 -9.38
N GLY A 243 -17.37 -8.02 -8.16
CA GLY A 243 -17.47 -8.78 -6.91
C GLY A 243 -18.89 -8.82 -6.33
N PHE A 244 -19.30 -9.99 -5.81
CA PHE A 244 -20.60 -10.17 -5.13
C PHE A 244 -20.63 -9.66 -3.68
N LEU A 245 -19.48 -9.26 -3.13
CA LEU A 245 -19.32 -8.68 -1.80
C LEU A 245 -18.76 -7.28 -1.95
N LYS A 246 -19.64 -6.27 -1.96
CA LYS A 246 -19.26 -4.85 -1.90
C LYS A 246 -19.04 -4.48 -0.44
N LEU A 247 -17.79 -4.44 0.02
CA LEU A 247 -17.46 -4.16 1.42
C LEU A 247 -16.33 -3.14 1.51
N GLY A 248 -16.70 -1.99 2.08
CA GLY A 248 -15.77 -0.94 2.46
C GLY A 248 -16.07 0.40 1.80
N LEU A 249 -15.70 1.46 2.51
CA LEU A 249 -15.38 2.77 1.96
C LEU A 249 -14.01 3.09 2.56
N ARG A 250 -13.03 3.48 1.74
CA ARG A 250 -11.78 3.99 2.30
C ARG A 250 -12.04 5.41 2.77
N GLU A 251 -12.03 5.59 4.08
CA GLU A 251 -12.19 6.90 4.68
C GLU A 251 -10.93 7.74 4.45
N ILE A 252 -11.14 9.01 4.10
CA ILE A 252 -10.07 10.00 4.12
C ILE A 252 -9.77 10.42 5.57
N PRO A 253 -8.54 10.84 5.89
CA PRO A 253 -8.22 11.29 7.25
C PRO A 253 -9.10 12.48 7.65
N VAL A 254 -9.81 12.35 8.76
CA VAL A 254 -10.60 13.42 9.37
C VAL A 254 -10.01 13.82 10.71
N ASP A 255 -10.15 15.08 11.06
CA ASP A 255 -9.84 15.57 12.40
C ASP A 255 -10.91 15.09 13.38
N GLU A 256 -10.50 14.46 14.49
CA GLU A 256 -11.42 13.83 15.44
C GLU A 256 -12.37 14.81 16.13
N LYS A 257 -12.01 16.10 16.22
CA LYS A 257 -12.83 17.13 16.89
C LYS A 257 -13.83 17.75 15.95
N THR A 258 -13.41 18.03 14.72
CA THR A 258 -14.24 18.74 13.73
C THR A 258 -15.00 17.78 12.81
N GLY A 259 -14.56 16.53 12.69
CA GLY A 259 -15.07 15.57 11.71
C GLY A 259 -14.76 15.93 10.26
N LEU A 260 -13.94 16.97 10.02
CA LEU A 260 -13.61 17.47 8.70
C LEU A 260 -12.23 16.98 8.24
N SER A 261 -12.09 16.72 6.95
CA SER A 261 -10.80 16.45 6.32
C SER A 261 -10.17 17.72 5.76
N LYS A 262 -8.87 17.89 6.02
CA LYS A 262 -8.01 18.94 5.46
C LYS A 262 -6.81 18.34 4.72
N SER A 263 -7.02 17.19 4.09
CA SER A 263 -5.95 16.48 3.39
C SER A 263 -5.57 17.24 2.12
N PRO A 264 -4.27 17.45 1.82
CA PRO A 264 -3.87 18.10 0.57
C PRO A 264 -4.35 17.31 -0.65
N MET A 265 -4.97 17.99 -1.61
CA MET A 265 -5.48 17.39 -2.84
C MET A 265 -4.75 17.92 -4.07
N HIS A 266 -4.46 17.04 -5.02
CA HIS A 266 -3.88 17.41 -6.28
C HIS A 266 -4.87 18.25 -7.11
N LYS A 267 -4.35 19.17 -7.94
CA LYS A 267 -5.17 20.00 -8.85
C LYS A 267 -6.09 19.19 -9.77
N SER A 268 -5.75 17.94 -10.07
CA SER A 268 -6.61 17.05 -10.86
C SER A 268 -7.93 16.73 -10.16
N VAL A 269 -7.97 16.66 -8.82
CA VAL A 269 -9.22 16.44 -8.07
C VAL A 269 -10.17 17.62 -8.31
N TYR A 270 -9.69 18.85 -8.12
CA TYR A 270 -10.47 20.08 -8.33
C TYR A 270 -10.96 20.18 -9.78
N ARG A 271 -10.05 20.02 -10.75
CA ARG A 271 -10.40 20.04 -12.18
C ARG A 271 -11.44 18.98 -12.54
N ARG A 272 -11.41 17.81 -11.90
CA ARG A 272 -12.40 16.74 -12.13
C ARG A 272 -13.75 17.04 -11.47
N PHE A 273 -13.78 17.71 -10.32
CA PHE A 273 -15.03 18.18 -9.68
C PHE A 273 -15.73 19.28 -10.49
N GLU A 274 -14.93 20.18 -11.07
CA GLU A 274 -15.34 21.28 -11.94
C GLU A 274 -15.62 20.81 -13.37
N ALA A 275 -15.12 19.63 -13.76
CA ALA A 275 -15.47 19.03 -15.02
C ALA A 275 -16.99 18.73 -15.07
N GLY A 276 -17.51 18.68 -16.29
CA GLY A 276 -18.85 18.15 -16.54
C GLY A 276 -18.93 16.64 -16.27
N PRO A 277 -19.88 15.94 -16.89
CA PRO A 277 -19.97 14.49 -16.78
C PRO A 277 -18.66 13.81 -17.23
N VAL A 278 -18.13 12.92 -16.38
CA VAL A 278 -16.95 12.07 -16.66
C VAL A 278 -17.36 10.60 -16.63
N LEU A 279 -16.53 9.73 -17.21
CA LEU A 279 -16.78 8.29 -17.22
C LEU A 279 -16.40 7.68 -15.85
N LEU A 280 -17.43 7.32 -15.07
CA LEU A 280 -17.33 6.61 -13.80
C LEU A 280 -17.64 5.14 -14.04
N TYR A 281 -16.61 4.34 -14.33
CA TYR A 281 -16.69 2.92 -14.69
C TYR A 281 -17.55 2.64 -15.93
N ASP A 282 -18.87 2.58 -15.78
CA ASP A 282 -19.84 2.22 -16.82
C ASP A 282 -20.84 3.35 -17.14
N ARG A 283 -20.74 4.50 -16.47
CA ARG A 283 -21.69 5.60 -16.62
C ARG A 283 -21.02 6.97 -16.72
N MET A 284 -21.62 7.85 -17.51
CA MET A 284 -21.27 9.27 -17.54
C MET A 284 -22.02 10.01 -16.43
N SER A 285 -21.30 10.62 -15.50
CA SER A 285 -21.90 11.35 -14.38
C SER A 285 -20.96 12.43 -13.84
N LEU A 286 -21.51 13.40 -13.12
CA LEU A 286 -20.71 14.34 -12.33
C LEU A 286 -19.88 13.56 -11.29
N TYR A 287 -18.62 13.95 -11.13
CA TYR A 287 -17.71 13.34 -10.17
C TYR A 287 -17.99 13.84 -8.74
N ARG A 288 -18.65 13.00 -7.94
CA ARG A 288 -19.09 13.32 -6.56
C ARG A 288 -18.88 12.11 -5.63
N PRO A 289 -17.63 11.75 -5.29
CA PRO A 289 -17.37 10.63 -4.39
C PRO A 289 -17.84 10.92 -2.95
N ASP A 290 -18.46 9.92 -2.31
CA ASP A 290 -19.14 10.09 -1.02
C ASP A 290 -18.21 10.54 0.12
N ASN A 291 -16.97 10.08 0.12
CA ASN A 291 -15.99 10.46 1.14
C ASN A 291 -15.54 11.94 1.06
N MET A 292 -15.90 12.68 0.00
CA MET A 292 -15.61 14.11 -0.12
C MET A 292 -16.65 15.00 0.57
N GLN A 293 -17.75 14.44 1.06
CA GLN A 293 -18.74 15.18 1.85
C GLN A 293 -18.14 15.79 3.13
N VAL A 294 -17.09 15.16 3.68
CA VAL A 294 -16.41 15.63 4.90
C VAL A 294 -15.20 16.53 4.61
N HIS A 295 -14.82 16.71 3.33
CA HIS A 295 -13.65 17.51 2.99
C HIS A 295 -14.01 18.99 2.90
N VAL A 296 -13.20 19.86 3.54
CA VAL A 296 -13.48 21.30 3.64
C VAL A 296 -13.69 21.97 2.29
N ASP A 297 -12.92 21.58 1.28
CA ASP A 297 -12.98 22.19 -0.06
C ASP A 297 -14.08 21.63 -0.96
N PHE A 298 -14.64 20.45 -0.67
CA PHE A 298 -15.57 19.77 -1.59
C PHE A 298 -16.99 19.60 -1.03
N ARG A 299 -17.19 19.74 0.29
CA ARG A 299 -18.50 19.57 0.93
C ARG A 299 -19.61 20.43 0.31
N HIS A 300 -19.25 21.62 -0.19
CA HIS A 300 -20.18 22.56 -0.82
C HIS A 300 -20.88 22.00 -2.06
N TYR A 301 -20.27 21.01 -2.73
CA TYR A 301 -20.88 20.29 -3.84
C TYR A 301 -22.01 19.34 -3.44
N PHE A 302 -22.15 19.05 -2.14
CA PHE A 302 -23.13 18.09 -1.59
C PHE A 302 -24.20 18.78 -0.76
N ASP A 303 -23.82 19.77 0.05
CA ASP A 303 -24.74 20.49 0.95
C ASP A 303 -25.33 21.77 0.34
N GLN A 304 -24.96 22.11 -0.90
CA GLN A 304 -25.36 23.32 -1.62
C GLN A 304 -24.96 24.63 -0.93
N SER A 305 -24.00 24.58 -0.01
CA SER A 305 -23.41 25.78 0.56
C SER A 305 -22.64 26.59 -0.49
N ALA A 306 -22.39 27.87 -0.21
CA ALA A 306 -21.66 28.74 -1.12
C ALA A 306 -20.23 28.20 -1.36
N PRO A 307 -19.74 28.21 -2.61
CA PRO A 307 -18.37 27.82 -2.92
C PRO A 307 -17.38 28.66 -2.11
N GLN A 308 -16.36 27.99 -1.56
CA GLN A 308 -15.27 28.62 -0.82
C GLN A 308 -13.98 28.50 -1.63
N ALA A 309 -13.07 29.46 -1.42
CA ALA A 309 -11.73 29.36 -1.99
C ALA A 309 -11.04 28.09 -1.44
N PRO A 310 -10.46 27.23 -2.30
CA PRO A 310 -9.77 26.04 -1.87
C PRO A 310 -8.65 26.32 -0.84
N GLN A 311 -8.63 25.57 0.25
CA GLN A 311 -7.69 25.74 1.37
C GLN A 311 -6.61 24.67 1.39
N CYS A 312 -6.88 23.49 0.83
CA CYS A 312 -6.03 22.30 0.89
C CYS A 312 -5.54 21.89 -0.51
N VAL A 313 -5.25 22.85 -1.38
CA VAL A 313 -4.62 22.56 -2.68
C VAL A 313 -3.16 22.23 -2.46
N ALA A 314 -2.73 21.08 -2.97
CA ALA A 314 -1.32 20.71 -2.98
C ALA A 314 -0.51 21.65 -3.90
N ASP A 315 0.79 21.74 -3.63
CA ASP A 315 1.70 22.55 -4.43
C ASP A 315 1.74 22.08 -5.90
N ASP A 316 1.68 23.01 -6.85
CA ASP A 316 1.74 22.70 -8.28
C ASP A 316 3.21 22.49 -8.71
N ILE A 317 3.76 21.36 -8.27
CA ILE A 317 5.15 21.00 -8.55
C ILE A 317 5.37 20.71 -10.04
N GLU A 318 4.35 20.31 -10.79
CA GLU A 318 4.52 20.08 -12.23
C GLU A 318 4.63 21.41 -13.00
N LEU A 319 3.94 22.47 -12.55
CA LEU A 319 4.14 23.81 -13.09
C LEU A 319 5.55 24.33 -12.76
N LYS A 320 6.04 24.10 -11.53
CA LYS A 320 7.44 24.43 -11.18
C LYS A 320 8.44 23.70 -12.06
N TRP A 321 8.21 22.40 -12.28
CA TRP A 321 9.04 21.56 -13.13
C TRP A 321 9.04 22.04 -14.57
N LYS A 322 7.86 22.38 -15.11
CA LYS A 322 7.71 22.99 -16.44
C LYS A 322 8.43 24.34 -16.54
N ASN A 323 8.26 25.23 -15.56
CA ASN A 323 8.89 26.55 -15.54
C ASN A 323 10.42 26.44 -15.41
N GLY A 324 10.92 25.39 -14.75
CA GLY A 324 12.33 25.03 -14.70
C GLY A 324 12.84 24.31 -15.95
N GLY A 325 12.09 24.28 -17.05
CA GLY A 325 12.50 23.68 -18.31
C GLY A 325 12.51 22.14 -18.30
N PHE A 326 11.68 21.51 -17.46
CA PHE A 326 11.65 20.06 -17.26
C PHE A 326 13.01 19.47 -16.84
N VAL A 327 13.67 20.10 -15.85
CA VAL A 327 14.94 19.61 -15.28
C VAL A 327 14.90 18.09 -15.04
N GLY A 328 15.97 17.38 -15.40
CA GLY A 328 16.04 15.91 -15.30
C GLY A 328 15.46 15.15 -16.50
N ARG A 329 14.68 15.80 -17.39
CA ARG A 329 14.29 15.19 -18.66
C ARG A 329 15.47 15.22 -19.64
N LEU A 330 15.87 14.05 -20.13
CA LEU A 330 16.95 13.86 -21.11
C LEU A 330 16.50 14.12 -22.55
#